data_AF-A0A480BNU1-F1
#
_entry.id   AF-A0A480BNU1-F1
#
_cell.length_a   1.000
_cell.length_b   1.000
_cell.length_c   1.000
_cell.angle_alpha   90.00
_cell.angle_beta   90.00
_cell.angle_gamma   90.00
#
_symmetry.space_group_name_H-M   'P 1'
#
loop_
_entity.id
_entity.type
_entity.pdbx_description
1 polymer ?
#
loop_
_entity_poly.entity_id
_entity_poly.type
_entity_poly.pdbx_seq_one_letter_code
_entity_poly.pdbx_strand_id
1 'polypeptide(L)'
;ETPATEDAGLETPQSEQPDYEAEAALMGWQPKERFKGNPDEWTDAETFVRRGREVMPILRRNNERLMQKVMDLQKRIDEDRGVFREFREFHDKALKQQKETALQQLRAARREAISSGDGDQFEQIEARIKEVEAFTPPEMKEPAPQVPPEQAEWFERNAWYATDPDARDMADVIAQRLRREGSAKVGVEFLEDVRQAVEKAMPHKFRNPAREKPSSVESPSRRQVKAGKTFNDLPADAQ
;
A
#
# COMPACT_ATOMS: atom_id res chain seq x y z
N GLU A 1 -11.38 18.68 82.96
CA GLU A 1 -10.72 17.64 82.14
C GLU A 1 -11.56 17.38 80.89
N THR A 2 -11.07 17.79 79.72
CA THR A 2 -11.23 17.07 78.43
C THR A 2 -10.40 15.77 78.49
N PRO A 3 -10.58 14.72 77.66
CA PRO A 3 -10.90 14.74 76.20
C PRO A 3 -11.99 13.72 75.77
N ALA A 4 -12.69 13.82 74.64
CA ALA A 4 -12.32 13.67 73.21
C ALA A 4 -11.72 12.28 72.86
N THR A 5 -12.51 11.45 72.16
CA THR A 5 -12.13 10.19 71.48
C THR A 5 -13.38 9.72 70.71
N GLU A 6 -13.40 9.25 69.48
CA GLU A 6 -12.54 9.33 68.29
C GLU A 6 -13.42 8.73 67.19
N ASP A 7 -13.43 9.38 66.02
CA ASP A 7 -14.10 8.91 64.81
C ASP A 7 -13.40 7.61 64.35
N ALA A 8 -14.05 6.47 64.59
CA ALA A 8 -13.51 5.17 64.22
C ALA A 8 -13.63 4.99 62.70
N GLY A 9 -12.53 5.29 62.02
CA GLY A 9 -12.32 5.02 60.61
C GLY A 9 -12.60 3.56 60.25
N LEU A 10 -13.33 3.41 59.14
CA LEU A 10 -13.50 2.16 58.42
C LEU A 10 -12.14 1.67 57.90
N GLU A 11 -11.45 0.85 58.70
CA GLU A 11 -10.38 0.00 58.20
C GLU A 11 -10.99 -1.23 57.53
N THR A 12 -11.15 -1.18 56.21
CA THR A 12 -11.29 -2.39 55.40
C THR A 12 -9.98 -3.19 55.47
N PRO A 13 -10.01 -4.47 55.88
CA PRO A 13 -8.80 -5.28 55.99
C PRO A 13 -8.21 -5.57 54.61
N GLN A 14 -6.95 -5.17 54.40
CA GLN A 14 -6.12 -5.66 53.30
C GLN A 14 -5.94 -7.18 53.48
N SER A 15 -6.61 -7.95 52.62
CA SER A 15 -6.36 -9.38 52.48
C SER A 15 -5.23 -9.58 51.49
N GLU A 16 -4.31 -10.50 51.81
CA GLU A 16 -3.30 -11.09 50.93
C GLU A 16 -3.98 -11.75 49.72
N GLN A 17 -4.44 -10.95 48.77
CA GLN A 17 -4.93 -11.48 47.50
C GLN A 17 -3.72 -11.81 46.62
N PRO A 18 -3.75 -12.93 45.87
CA PRO A 18 -2.83 -13.15 44.76
C PRO A 18 -2.78 -11.88 43.90
N ASP A 19 -1.61 -11.54 43.36
CA ASP A 19 -1.38 -10.29 42.61
C ASP A 19 -2.09 -10.31 41.22
N TYR A 20 -3.42 -10.35 41.26
CA TYR A 20 -4.32 -10.35 40.12
C TYR A 20 -4.28 -9.00 39.42
N GLU A 21 -3.97 -7.90 40.12
CA GLU A 21 -3.80 -6.59 39.51
C GLU A 21 -2.58 -6.54 38.58
N ALA A 22 -1.44 -7.10 38.98
CA ALA A 22 -0.28 -7.19 38.10
C ALA A 22 -0.55 -8.11 36.89
N GLU A 23 -1.18 -9.27 37.09
CA GLU A 23 -1.53 -10.17 35.98
C GLU A 23 -2.55 -9.54 35.03
N ALA A 24 -3.57 -8.86 35.56
CA ALA A 24 -4.56 -8.13 34.77
C ALA A 24 -3.91 -7.00 33.98
N ALA A 25 -3.02 -6.22 34.60
CA ALA A 25 -2.30 -5.12 33.96
C ALA A 25 -1.43 -5.60 32.79
N LEU A 26 -0.77 -6.76 32.91
CA LEU A 26 -0.03 -7.39 31.81
C LEU A 26 -0.93 -7.77 30.63
N MET A 27 -2.19 -8.12 30.89
CA MET A 27 -3.21 -8.41 29.88
C MET A 27 -3.96 -7.16 29.38
N GLY A 28 -3.56 -5.96 29.82
CA GLY A 28 -4.11 -4.69 29.36
C GLY A 28 -5.28 -4.13 30.18
N TRP A 29 -5.56 -4.70 31.36
CA TRP A 29 -6.52 -4.13 32.30
C TRP A 29 -6.03 -2.81 32.88
N GLN A 30 -6.96 -1.91 33.23
CA GLN A 30 -6.66 -0.62 33.82
C GLN A 30 -7.54 -0.38 35.06
N PRO A 31 -7.00 0.24 36.13
CA PRO A 31 -7.78 0.69 37.27
C PRO A 31 -8.91 1.65 36.85
N LYS A 32 -9.97 1.71 37.64
CA LYS A 32 -11.19 2.47 37.33
C LYS A 32 -10.91 3.95 37.06
N GLU A 33 -9.92 4.51 37.72
CA GLU A 33 -9.47 5.91 37.58
C GLU A 33 -8.82 6.19 36.23
N ARG A 34 -8.29 5.16 35.56
CA ARG A 34 -7.59 5.25 34.27
C ARG A 34 -8.39 4.68 33.11
N PHE A 35 -9.49 3.98 33.40
CA PHE A 35 -10.35 3.38 32.39
C PHE A 35 -11.07 4.46 31.57
N LYS A 36 -10.87 4.43 30.25
CA LYS A 36 -11.42 5.44 29.31
C LYS A 36 -12.72 5.01 28.63
N GLY A 37 -13.27 3.84 28.98
CA GLY A 37 -14.50 3.28 28.41
C GLY A 37 -15.74 3.62 29.23
N ASN A 38 -16.85 2.93 28.94
CA ASN A 38 -18.09 3.07 29.69
C ASN A 38 -17.89 2.58 31.14
N PRO A 39 -18.07 3.41 32.18
CA PRO A 39 -17.84 3.02 33.58
C PRO A 39 -18.61 1.76 34.03
N ASP A 40 -19.74 1.47 33.40
CA ASP A 40 -20.58 0.29 33.69
C ASP A 40 -19.99 -1.03 33.15
N GLU A 41 -19.06 -0.95 32.20
CA GLU A 41 -18.38 -2.12 31.62
C GLU A 41 -17.05 -2.45 32.33
N TRP A 42 -16.64 -1.61 33.29
CA TRP A 42 -15.42 -1.84 34.06
C TRP A 42 -15.60 -3.00 35.05
N THR A 43 -14.62 -3.89 35.13
CA THR A 43 -14.65 -5.10 35.98
C THR A 43 -13.41 -5.17 36.87
N ASP A 44 -13.53 -5.81 38.04
CA ASP A 44 -12.40 -6.07 38.93
C ASP A 44 -11.30 -6.93 38.27
N ALA A 45 -10.07 -6.81 38.79
CA ALA A 45 -8.89 -7.48 38.24
C ALA A 45 -9.00 -9.01 38.28
N GLU A 46 -9.53 -9.59 39.36
CA GLU A 46 -9.72 -11.03 39.49
C GLU A 46 -10.68 -11.57 38.42
N THR A 47 -11.84 -10.92 38.25
CA THR A 47 -12.84 -11.30 37.24
C THR A 47 -12.31 -11.10 35.82
N PHE A 48 -11.51 -10.06 35.57
CA PHE A 48 -10.85 -9.86 34.27
C PHE A 48 -9.84 -10.98 33.97
N VAL A 49 -8.97 -11.33 34.91
CA VAL A 49 -7.97 -12.40 34.76
C VAL A 49 -8.65 -13.75 34.54
N ARG A 50 -9.67 -14.08 35.34
CA ARG A 50 -10.43 -15.32 35.19
C ARG A 50 -11.10 -15.43 33.82
N ARG A 51 -11.79 -14.37 33.37
CA ARG A 51 -12.38 -14.33 32.02
C ARG A 51 -11.31 -14.39 30.94
N GLY A 52 -10.18 -13.71 31.13
CA GLY A 52 -9.03 -13.77 30.23
C GLY A 52 -8.50 -15.19 30.08
N ARG A 53 -8.31 -15.93 31.19
CA ARG A 53 -7.84 -17.32 31.18
C ARG A 53 -8.82 -18.28 30.51
N GLU A 54 -10.12 -18.05 30.63
CA GLU A 54 -11.15 -18.87 29.97
C GLU A 54 -11.28 -18.55 28.47
N VAL A 55 -11.22 -17.27 28.11
CA VAL A 55 -11.49 -16.80 26.74
C VAL A 55 -10.23 -16.82 25.86
N MET A 56 -9.03 -16.62 26.42
CA MET A 56 -7.79 -16.60 25.66
C MET A 56 -7.51 -17.89 24.87
N PRO A 57 -7.71 -19.10 25.41
CA PRO A 57 -7.57 -20.33 24.64
C PRO A 57 -8.52 -20.36 23.42
N ILE A 58 -9.75 -19.86 23.58
CA ILE A 58 -10.75 -19.79 22.51
C ILE A 58 -10.32 -18.77 21.45
N LEU A 59 -9.88 -17.57 21.88
CA LEU A 59 -9.37 -16.54 20.99
C LEU A 59 -8.14 -17.01 20.20
N ARG A 60 -7.18 -17.65 20.86
CA ARG A 60 -5.97 -18.20 20.22
C ARG A 60 -6.32 -19.25 19.18
N ARG A 61 -7.20 -20.20 19.52
CA ARG A 61 -7.67 -21.23 18.59
C ARG A 61 -8.45 -20.64 17.40
N ASN A 62 -9.28 -19.62 17.65
CA ASN A 62 -9.99 -18.92 16.59
C ASN A 62 -9.03 -18.15 15.68
N ASN A 63 -8.04 -17.46 16.24
CA ASN A 63 -7.03 -16.73 15.48
C ASN A 63 -6.18 -17.69 14.64
N GLU A 64 -5.74 -18.81 15.21
CA GLU A 64 -5.03 -19.88 14.49
C GLU A 64 -5.85 -20.42 13.31
N ARG A 65 -7.15 -20.70 13.53
CA ARG A 65 -8.06 -21.13 12.47
C ARG A 65 -8.24 -20.07 11.38
N LEU A 66 -8.31 -18.79 11.76
CA LEU A 66 -8.40 -17.68 10.81
C LEU A 66 -7.12 -17.57 9.99
N MET A 67 -5.94 -17.65 10.62
CA MET A 67 -4.66 -17.65 9.93
C MET A 67 -4.55 -18.83 8.95
N GLN A 68 -4.95 -20.04 9.37
CA GLN A 68 -4.98 -21.19 8.47
C GLN A 68 -5.88 -20.96 7.27
N LYS A 69 -7.09 -20.41 7.47
CA LYS A 69 -8.01 -20.08 6.38
C LYS A 69 -7.43 -19.04 5.42
N VAL A 70 -6.72 -18.02 5.94
CA VAL A 70 -6.04 -17.02 5.12
C VAL A 70 -4.95 -17.67 4.27
N MET A 71 -4.14 -18.57 4.85
CA MET A 71 -3.12 -19.31 4.10
C MET A 71 -3.72 -20.22 3.03
N ASP A 72 -4.81 -20.92 3.35
CA ASP A 72 -5.52 -21.79 2.39
C ASP A 72 -6.13 -20.98 1.24
N LEU A 73 -6.71 -19.82 1.53
CA LEU A 73 -7.24 -18.91 0.51
C LEU A 73 -6.13 -18.35 -0.38
N GLN A 74 -4.98 -17.98 0.21
CA GLN A 74 -3.84 -17.51 -0.55
C GLN A 74 -3.33 -18.59 -1.52
N LYS A 75 -3.22 -19.84 -1.04
CA LYS A 75 -2.83 -20.97 -1.87
C LYS A 75 -3.80 -21.18 -3.04
N ARG A 76 -5.11 -21.12 -2.79
CA ARG A 76 -6.15 -21.22 -3.84
C ARG A 76 -6.01 -20.12 -4.88
N ILE A 77 -5.76 -18.87 -4.46
CA ILE A 77 -5.53 -17.75 -5.38
C ILE A 77 -4.30 -18.02 -6.27
N ASP A 78 -3.22 -18.55 -5.70
CA ASP A 78 -2.01 -18.84 -6.45
C ASP A 78 -2.18 -20.04 -7.42
N GLU A 79 -2.96 -21.05 -7.01
CA GLU A 79 -3.40 -22.16 -7.87
C GLU A 79 -4.27 -21.66 -9.03
N ASP A 80 -5.30 -20.84 -8.75
CA ASP A 80 -6.19 -20.25 -9.77
C ASP A 80 -5.38 -19.40 -10.77
N ARG A 81 -4.43 -18.59 -10.28
CA ARG A 81 -3.50 -17.84 -11.14
C ARG A 81 -2.66 -18.75 -12.04
N GLY A 82 -2.25 -19.93 -11.54
CA GLY A 82 -1.60 -20.95 -12.35
C GLY A 82 -2.49 -21.45 -13.48
N VAL A 83 -3.71 -21.86 -13.15
CA VAL A 83 -4.71 -22.33 -14.13
C VAL A 83 -4.99 -21.26 -15.18
N PHE A 84 -5.13 -19.99 -14.80
CA PHE A 84 -5.35 -18.90 -15.76
C PHE A 84 -4.17 -18.68 -16.72
N ARG A 85 -2.92 -18.86 -16.25
CA ARG A 85 -1.74 -18.80 -17.13
C ARG A 85 -1.74 -19.95 -18.14
N GLU A 86 -1.97 -21.17 -17.68
CA GLU A 86 -2.04 -22.34 -18.55
C GLU A 86 -3.18 -22.23 -19.58
N PHE A 87 -4.34 -21.76 -19.12
CA PHE A 87 -5.50 -21.49 -19.98
C PHE A 87 -5.18 -20.44 -21.05
N ARG A 88 -4.47 -19.36 -20.70
CA ARG A 88 -4.02 -18.33 -21.66
C ARG A 88 -3.09 -18.94 -22.71
N GLU A 89 -2.07 -19.69 -22.29
CA GLU A 89 -1.14 -20.33 -23.21
C GLU A 89 -1.83 -21.33 -24.15
N PHE A 90 -2.77 -22.12 -23.62
CA PHE A 90 -3.56 -23.05 -24.41
C PHE A 90 -4.44 -22.31 -25.41
N HIS A 91 -5.13 -21.25 -24.99
CA HIS A 91 -5.96 -20.43 -25.87
C HIS A 91 -5.15 -19.78 -26.99
N ASP A 92 -3.98 -19.23 -26.67
CA ASP A 92 -3.10 -18.62 -27.68
C ASP A 92 -2.63 -19.65 -28.71
N LYS A 93 -2.25 -20.85 -28.26
CA LYS A 93 -1.86 -21.96 -29.16
C LYS A 93 -3.04 -22.41 -30.02
N ALA A 94 -4.22 -22.59 -29.43
CA ALA A 94 -5.42 -23.01 -30.15
C ALA A 94 -5.85 -21.98 -31.21
N LEU A 95 -5.79 -20.69 -30.88
CA LEU A 95 -6.09 -19.59 -31.82
C LEU A 95 -5.10 -19.55 -32.98
N LYS A 96 -3.79 -19.70 -32.70
CA LYS A 96 -2.75 -19.80 -33.73
C LYS A 96 -2.99 -20.99 -34.67
N GLN A 97 -3.29 -22.15 -34.10
CA GLN A 97 -3.55 -23.38 -34.87
C GLN A 97 -4.83 -23.26 -35.72
N GLN A 98 -5.90 -22.67 -35.18
CA GLN A 98 -7.12 -22.38 -35.96
C GLN A 98 -6.84 -21.43 -37.11
N LYS A 99 -6.10 -20.33 -36.86
CA LYS A 99 -5.70 -19.38 -37.91
C LYS A 99 -4.89 -20.07 -39.00
N GLU A 100 -3.90 -20.88 -38.63
CA GLU A 100 -3.08 -21.61 -39.60
C GLU A 100 -3.91 -22.60 -40.42
N THR A 101 -4.79 -23.37 -39.77
CA THR A 101 -5.67 -24.33 -40.46
C THR A 101 -6.61 -23.63 -41.43
N ALA A 102 -7.20 -22.50 -41.02
CA ALA A 102 -8.05 -21.69 -41.89
C ALA A 102 -7.28 -21.15 -43.10
N LEU A 103 -6.05 -20.66 -42.90
CA LEU A 103 -5.21 -20.18 -44.01
C LEU A 103 -4.81 -21.31 -44.96
N GLN A 104 -4.51 -22.51 -44.45
CA GLN A 104 -4.20 -23.66 -45.29
C GLN A 104 -5.40 -24.05 -46.17
N GLN A 105 -6.61 -24.06 -45.60
CA GLN A 105 -7.85 -24.34 -46.34
C GLN A 105 -8.12 -23.28 -47.41
N LEU A 106 -7.99 -21.99 -47.06
CA LEU A 106 -8.20 -20.89 -48.01
C LEU A 106 -7.15 -20.90 -49.13
N ARG A 107 -5.88 -21.20 -48.83
CA ARG A 107 -4.82 -21.33 -49.84
C ARG A 107 -5.02 -22.54 -50.76
N ALA A 108 -5.64 -23.62 -50.27
CA ALA A 108 -6.03 -24.75 -51.10
C ALA A 108 -7.19 -24.37 -52.03
N ALA A 109 -8.24 -23.72 -51.50
CA ALA A 109 -9.37 -23.23 -52.29
C ALA A 109 -8.93 -22.21 -53.35
N ARG A 110 -7.96 -21.34 -53.03
CA ARG A 110 -7.37 -20.39 -53.99
C ARG A 110 -6.74 -21.11 -55.19
N ARG A 111 -5.98 -22.19 -54.95
CA ARG A 111 -5.36 -22.98 -56.03
C ARG A 111 -6.40 -23.66 -56.92
N GLU A 112 -7.50 -24.11 -56.34
CA GLU A 112 -8.64 -24.66 -57.08
C GLU A 112 -9.29 -23.59 -57.96
N ALA A 113 -9.58 -22.40 -57.43
CA ALA A 113 -10.18 -21.29 -58.19
C ALA A 113 -9.31 -20.84 -59.38
N ILE A 114 -7.98 -20.84 -59.22
CA ILE A 114 -7.04 -20.58 -60.32
C ILE A 114 -7.14 -21.68 -61.39
N SER A 115 -7.25 -22.94 -60.97
CA SER A 115 -7.27 -24.10 -61.87
C SER A 115 -8.59 -24.22 -62.64
N SER A 116 -9.70 -23.80 -62.03
CA SER A 116 -11.03 -23.75 -62.66
C SER A 116 -11.26 -22.48 -63.49
N GLY A 117 -10.39 -21.47 -63.38
CA GLY A 117 -10.52 -20.20 -64.09
C GLY A 117 -11.61 -19.29 -63.50
N ASP A 118 -12.01 -19.50 -62.25
CA ASP A 118 -13.03 -18.71 -61.56
C ASP A 118 -12.40 -17.48 -60.90
N GLY A 119 -12.38 -16.37 -61.63
CA GLY A 119 -11.82 -15.09 -61.17
C GLY A 119 -12.58 -14.48 -59.99
N ASP A 120 -13.92 -14.61 -59.97
CA ASP A 120 -14.75 -14.05 -58.90
C ASP A 120 -14.52 -14.78 -57.57
N GLN A 121 -14.40 -16.12 -57.60
CA GLN A 121 -14.04 -16.90 -56.41
C GLN A 121 -12.62 -16.60 -55.94
N PHE A 122 -11.67 -16.41 -56.87
CA PHE A 122 -10.31 -16.06 -56.52
C PHE A 122 -10.25 -14.75 -55.72
N GLU A 123 -10.93 -13.70 -56.17
CA GLU A 123 -10.96 -12.41 -55.48
C GLU A 123 -11.58 -12.51 -54.08
N GLN A 124 -12.67 -13.27 -53.94
CA GLN A 124 -13.32 -13.51 -52.64
C GLN A 124 -12.41 -14.26 -51.68
N ILE A 125 -11.72 -15.30 -52.14
CA ILE A 125 -10.80 -16.08 -51.33
C ILE A 125 -9.59 -15.24 -50.91
N GLU A 126 -9.04 -14.42 -51.82
CA GLU A 126 -7.94 -13.50 -51.49
C GLU A 126 -8.33 -12.45 -50.45
N ALA A 127 -9.54 -11.91 -50.53
CA ALA A 127 -10.07 -11.01 -49.49
C ALA A 127 -10.16 -11.70 -48.13
N ARG A 128 -10.65 -12.95 -48.11
CA ARG A 128 -10.75 -13.78 -46.89
C ARG A 128 -9.38 -14.11 -46.29
N ILE A 129 -8.39 -14.41 -47.13
CA ILE A 129 -7.01 -14.66 -46.69
C ILE A 129 -6.46 -13.40 -46.00
N LYS A 130 -6.61 -12.23 -46.62
CA LYS A 130 -6.16 -10.96 -46.02
C LYS A 130 -6.84 -10.67 -44.68
N GLU A 131 -8.15 -10.93 -44.58
CA GLU A 131 -8.90 -10.77 -43.34
C GLU A 131 -8.36 -11.67 -42.21
N VAL A 132 -8.16 -12.96 -42.50
CA VAL A 132 -7.63 -13.93 -41.53
C VAL A 132 -6.16 -13.62 -41.18
N GLU A 133 -5.34 -13.20 -42.14
CA GLU A 133 -3.95 -12.78 -41.89
C GLU A 133 -3.89 -11.52 -41.00
N ALA A 134 -4.76 -10.55 -41.24
CA ALA A 134 -4.87 -9.32 -40.44
C ALA A 134 -5.49 -9.56 -39.05
N PHE A 135 -6.28 -10.63 -38.86
CA PHE A 135 -6.85 -10.96 -37.57
C PHE A 135 -5.74 -11.20 -36.54
N THR A 136 -5.72 -10.32 -35.54
CA THR A 136 -4.86 -10.43 -34.36
C THR A 136 -5.78 -10.66 -33.18
N PRO A 137 -5.62 -11.78 -32.43
CA PRO A 137 -6.46 -12.02 -31.27
C PRO A 137 -6.38 -10.85 -30.28
N PRO A 138 -7.50 -10.47 -29.65
CA PRO A 138 -7.46 -9.47 -28.59
C PRO A 138 -6.57 -9.98 -27.46
N GLU A 139 -5.57 -9.18 -27.10
CA GLU A 139 -4.68 -9.49 -25.99
C GLU A 139 -5.49 -9.45 -24.70
N MET A 140 -5.72 -10.62 -24.09
CA MET A 140 -6.45 -10.73 -22.83
C MET A 140 -5.53 -10.27 -21.70
N LYS A 141 -5.43 -8.94 -21.56
CA LYS A 141 -4.66 -8.28 -20.52
C LYS A 141 -5.17 -8.76 -19.17
N GLU A 142 -4.25 -9.24 -18.34
CA GLU A 142 -4.51 -9.40 -16.92
C GLU A 142 -5.06 -8.06 -16.41
N PRO A 143 -6.17 -8.02 -15.65
CA PRO A 143 -6.54 -6.80 -14.97
C PRO A 143 -5.33 -6.42 -14.12
N ALA A 144 -4.67 -5.32 -14.51
CA ALA A 144 -3.59 -4.77 -13.71
C ALA A 144 -4.11 -4.63 -12.28
N PRO A 145 -3.32 -4.97 -11.25
CA PRO A 145 -3.74 -4.75 -9.88
C PRO A 145 -4.17 -3.28 -9.77
N GLN A 146 -5.47 -3.05 -9.59
CA GLN A 146 -6.02 -1.71 -9.50
C GLN A 146 -5.56 -1.15 -8.16
N VAL A 147 -4.54 -0.30 -8.21
CA VAL A 147 -4.14 0.49 -7.05
C VAL A 147 -5.30 1.44 -6.74
N PRO A 148 -5.92 1.37 -5.55
CA PRO A 148 -6.97 2.31 -5.16
C PRO A 148 -6.49 3.76 -5.38
N PRO A 149 -7.37 4.70 -5.84
CA PRO A 149 -6.96 6.07 -6.16
C PRO A 149 -6.17 6.76 -5.05
N GLU A 150 -6.60 6.55 -3.80
CA GLU A 150 -5.94 7.03 -2.58
C GLU A 150 -4.49 6.55 -2.41
N GLN A 151 -4.17 5.33 -2.84
CA GLN A 151 -2.81 4.79 -2.82
C GLN A 151 -1.97 5.35 -3.97
N ALA A 152 -2.58 5.53 -5.15
CA ALA A 152 -1.90 6.16 -6.28
C ALA A 152 -1.46 7.60 -5.94
N GLU A 153 -2.37 8.39 -5.35
CA GLU A 153 -2.03 9.73 -4.87
C GLU A 153 -0.94 9.71 -3.79
N TRP A 154 -0.92 8.70 -2.92
CA TRP A 154 0.13 8.55 -1.93
C TRP A 154 1.50 8.34 -2.60
N PHE A 155 1.59 7.47 -3.61
CA PHE A 155 2.83 7.25 -4.35
C PHE A 155 3.30 8.50 -5.09
N GLU A 156 2.38 9.29 -5.64
CA GLU A 156 2.71 10.59 -6.26
C GLU A 156 3.31 11.57 -5.25
N ARG A 157 2.71 11.69 -4.05
CA ARG A 157 3.24 12.53 -2.96
C ARG A 157 4.55 12.00 -2.38
N ASN A 158 4.81 10.70 -2.52
CA ASN A 158 5.95 9.99 -1.97
C ASN A 158 6.85 9.41 -3.06
N ALA A 159 7.18 10.23 -4.07
CA ALA A 159 8.02 9.82 -5.19
C ALA A 159 9.38 9.22 -4.77
N TRP A 160 9.88 9.58 -3.58
CA TRP A 160 11.08 9.00 -2.97
C TRP A 160 11.01 7.47 -2.88
N TYR A 161 9.82 6.87 -2.72
CA TYR A 161 9.65 5.42 -2.66
C TYR A 161 10.00 4.73 -3.99
N ALA A 162 9.86 5.42 -5.12
CA ALA A 162 10.27 4.92 -6.44
C ALA A 162 11.71 5.34 -6.80
N THR A 163 12.16 6.51 -6.37
CA THR A 163 13.40 7.13 -6.85
C THR A 163 14.61 6.93 -5.93
N ASP A 164 14.41 6.60 -4.65
CA ASP A 164 15.48 6.40 -3.68
C ASP A 164 15.48 4.95 -3.16
N PRO A 165 16.38 4.09 -3.70
CA PRO A 165 16.46 2.67 -3.30
C PRO A 165 16.74 2.48 -1.81
N ASP A 166 17.60 3.28 -1.19
CA ASP A 166 17.93 3.15 0.22
C ASP A 166 16.70 3.44 1.09
N ALA A 167 15.97 4.49 0.73
CA ALA A 167 14.77 4.89 1.45
C ALA A 167 13.65 3.84 1.30
N ARG A 168 13.50 3.27 0.09
CA ARG A 168 12.56 2.19 -0.20
C ARG A 168 12.89 0.91 0.57
N ASP A 169 14.14 0.48 0.57
CA ASP A 169 14.55 -0.76 1.25
C ASP A 169 14.33 -0.65 2.76
N MET A 170 14.58 0.52 3.36
CA MET A 170 14.20 0.77 4.76
C MET A 170 12.69 0.75 4.96
N ALA A 171 11.92 1.37 4.05
CA ALA A 171 10.47 1.38 4.13
C ALA A 171 9.91 -0.05 4.16
N ASP A 172 10.47 -0.95 3.34
CA ASP A 172 10.08 -2.36 3.30
C ASP A 172 10.44 -3.11 4.60
N VAL A 173 11.63 -2.85 5.15
CA VAL A 173 12.05 -3.42 6.46
C VAL A 173 11.16 -2.92 7.60
N ILE A 174 10.84 -1.62 7.62
CA ILE A 174 9.95 -1.01 8.60
C ILE A 174 8.52 -1.56 8.47
N ALA A 175 8.02 -1.71 7.25
CA ALA A 175 6.71 -2.29 6.99
C ALA A 175 6.62 -3.73 7.54
N GLN A 176 7.65 -4.55 7.30
CA GLN A 176 7.72 -5.91 7.86
C GLN A 176 7.76 -5.90 9.39
N ARG A 177 8.51 -4.98 10.00
CA ARG A 177 8.56 -4.83 11.46
C ARG A 177 7.19 -4.45 12.03
N LEU A 178 6.52 -3.44 11.48
CA LEU A 178 5.18 -3.02 11.91
C LEU A 178 4.15 -4.16 11.79
N ARG A 179 4.27 -5.02 10.76
CA ARG A 179 3.44 -6.23 10.64
C ARG A 179 3.71 -7.24 11.75
N ARG A 180 4.99 -7.49 12.09
CA ARG A 180 5.37 -8.38 13.19
C ARG A 180 4.93 -7.86 14.56
N GLU A 181 4.90 -6.55 14.73
CA GLU A 181 4.41 -5.85 15.92
C GLU A 181 2.87 -5.83 16.01
N GLY A 182 2.17 -6.42 15.03
CA GLY A 182 0.71 -6.60 15.07
C GLY A 182 -0.10 -5.46 14.45
N SER A 183 0.51 -4.59 13.63
CA SER A 183 -0.25 -3.55 12.93
C SER A 183 -1.29 -4.16 12.00
N ALA A 184 -2.56 -3.92 12.34
CA ALA A 184 -3.73 -4.32 11.56
C ALA A 184 -4.09 -3.30 10.46
N LYS A 185 -3.41 -2.13 10.42
CA LYS A 185 -3.67 -1.09 9.42
C LYS A 185 -3.36 -1.59 8.01
N VAL A 186 -4.09 -1.08 7.03
CA VAL A 186 -3.95 -1.42 5.60
C VAL A 186 -4.05 -0.17 4.75
N GLY A 187 -3.64 -0.25 3.49
CA GLY A 187 -3.73 0.86 2.55
C GLY A 187 -2.93 2.09 2.99
N VAL A 188 -3.48 3.28 2.74
CA VAL A 188 -2.79 4.57 2.96
C VAL A 188 -2.41 4.80 4.42
N GLU A 189 -3.25 4.40 5.38
CA GLU A 189 -2.95 4.57 6.81
C GLU A 189 -1.69 3.80 7.23
N PHE A 190 -1.51 2.60 6.69
CA PHE A 190 -0.31 1.81 6.92
C PHE A 190 0.92 2.43 6.24
N LEU A 191 0.74 2.92 5.01
CA LEU A 191 1.82 3.58 4.26
C LEU A 191 2.28 4.88 4.93
N GLU A 192 1.38 5.64 5.56
CA GLU A 192 1.74 6.83 6.34
C GLU A 192 2.55 6.49 7.60
N ASP A 193 2.18 5.43 8.33
CA ASP A 193 2.97 4.96 9.48
C ASP A 193 4.39 4.57 9.04
N VAL A 194 4.51 3.88 7.89
CA VAL A 194 5.80 3.52 7.29
C VAL A 194 6.57 4.78 6.90
N ARG A 195 5.95 5.72 6.16
CA ARG A 195 6.56 7.00 5.75
C ARG A 195 7.14 7.77 6.93
N GLN A 196 6.35 7.93 8.01
CA GLN A 196 6.77 8.66 9.20
C GLN A 196 7.94 7.96 9.91
N ALA A 197 7.94 6.64 9.96
CA ALA A 197 9.03 5.88 10.55
C ALA A 197 10.30 5.95 9.70
N VAL A 198 10.19 5.96 8.36
CA VAL A 198 11.29 6.15 7.42
C VAL A 198 11.89 7.56 7.56
N GLU A 199 11.05 8.59 7.64
CA GLU A 199 11.47 9.98 7.84
C GLU A 199 12.25 10.16 9.16
N LYS A 200 11.80 9.50 10.24
CA LYS A 200 12.52 9.48 11.53
C LYS A 200 13.85 8.72 11.45
N ALA A 201 13.91 7.65 10.66
CA ALA A 201 15.11 6.83 10.51
C ALA A 201 16.17 7.46 9.60
N MET A 202 15.74 8.22 8.58
CA MET A 202 16.62 8.87 7.60
C MET A 202 16.35 10.38 7.47
N PRO A 203 16.45 11.17 8.55
CA PRO A 203 16.10 12.59 8.51
C PRO A 203 16.91 13.39 7.45
N HIS A 204 18.14 12.96 7.16
CA HIS A 204 19.01 13.57 6.16
C HIS A 204 18.53 13.41 4.71
N LYS A 205 17.68 12.41 4.41
CA LYS A 205 17.08 12.21 3.08
C LYS A 205 15.81 13.04 2.87
N PHE A 206 15.12 13.42 3.95
CA PHE A 206 13.84 14.13 3.90
C PHE A 206 13.94 15.63 4.22
N ARG A 207 15.09 16.10 4.72
CA ARG A 207 15.33 17.52 4.98
C ARG A 207 16.02 18.20 3.80
N ASN A 208 15.60 19.43 3.52
CA ASN A 208 16.27 20.28 2.55
C ASN A 208 17.56 20.88 3.17
N PRO A 209 18.76 20.53 2.68
CA PRO A 209 20.03 21.02 3.24
C PRO A 209 20.21 22.54 3.09
N ALA A 210 19.43 23.21 2.23
CA ALA A 210 19.46 24.67 2.10
C ALA A 210 18.81 25.42 3.29
N ARG A 211 17.96 24.75 4.09
CA ARG A 211 17.30 25.36 5.26
C ARG A 211 18.14 25.28 6.55
N GLU A 212 19.14 24.41 6.60
CA GLU A 212 20.01 24.24 7.77
C GLU A 212 21.27 25.13 7.70
N LYS A 213 21.50 25.82 6.58
CA LYS A 213 22.53 26.85 6.51
C LYS A 213 22.06 28.06 7.34
N PRO A 214 22.80 28.50 8.38
CA PRO A 214 22.47 29.75 9.05
C PRO A 214 22.48 30.88 8.01
N SER A 215 21.49 31.77 8.05
CA SER A 215 21.50 32.93 7.17
C SER A 215 22.81 33.67 7.39
N SER A 216 23.65 33.78 6.36
CA SER A 216 24.80 34.67 6.40
C SER A 216 24.24 36.08 6.49
N VAL A 217 24.18 36.64 7.70
CA VAL A 217 23.79 38.03 7.93
C VAL A 217 24.98 38.88 7.51
N GLU A 218 25.17 39.00 6.20
CA GLU A 218 26.17 39.89 5.64
C GLU A 218 25.56 41.30 5.61
N SER A 219 26.28 42.23 6.25
CA SER A 219 25.90 43.64 6.41
C SER A 219 25.54 44.29 5.07
N PRO A 220 24.63 45.29 5.04
CA PRO A 220 24.22 45.91 3.80
C PRO A 220 25.36 46.76 3.24
N SER A 221 26.15 46.19 2.31
CA SER A 221 27.04 46.98 1.48
C SER A 221 26.19 47.78 0.49
N ARG A 222 26.18 49.09 0.70
CA ARG A 222 25.45 50.12 -0.05
C ARG A 222 25.71 49.97 -1.56
N ARG A 223 24.72 49.45 -2.29
CA ARG A 223 24.73 49.41 -3.75
C ARG A 223 24.48 50.82 -4.28
N GLN A 224 25.53 51.45 -4.78
CA GLN A 224 25.52 52.77 -5.39
C GLN A 224 24.69 52.71 -6.69
N VAL A 225 23.53 53.37 -6.71
CA VAL A 225 22.67 53.47 -7.90
C VAL A 225 23.37 54.36 -8.92
N LYS A 226 23.77 53.77 -10.05
CA LYS A 226 24.31 54.53 -11.20
C LYS A 226 23.13 55.13 -11.95
N ALA A 227 23.05 56.46 -11.95
CA ALA A 227 22.04 57.24 -12.65
C ALA A 227 22.03 56.93 -14.16
N GLY A 228 20.84 56.69 -14.71
CA GLY A 228 20.61 56.51 -16.14
C GLY A 228 20.74 57.84 -16.88
N LYS A 229 21.47 57.80 -18.00
CA LYS A 229 21.67 58.90 -18.95
C LYS A 229 20.32 59.35 -19.51
N THR A 230 20.06 60.66 -19.52
CA THR A 230 18.84 61.24 -20.10
C THR A 230 19.15 61.87 -21.47
N PHE A 231 18.09 62.16 -22.23
CA PHE A 231 18.09 62.64 -23.61
C PHE A 231 18.94 63.91 -23.89
N ASN A 232 19.45 64.59 -22.86
CA ASN A 232 20.36 65.74 -22.99
C ASN A 232 21.86 65.37 -23.12
N ASP A 233 22.24 64.09 -23.07
CA ASP A 233 23.63 63.62 -23.25
C ASP A 233 23.98 63.22 -24.69
N LEU A 234 23.22 63.66 -25.70
CA LEU A 234 23.55 63.41 -27.11
C LEU A 234 24.46 64.52 -27.68
N PRO A 235 25.59 64.18 -28.34
CA PRO A 235 26.45 65.16 -29.00
C PRO A 235 25.76 65.77 -30.23
N ALA A 236 26.05 67.04 -30.50
CA ALA A 236 25.37 67.91 -31.48
C ALA A 236 25.50 67.51 -32.97
N ASP A 237 26.00 66.31 -33.28
CA ASP A 237 26.07 65.78 -34.65
C ASP A 237 24.90 64.83 -34.99
N ALA A 238 23.87 64.81 -34.15
CA ALA A 238 22.59 64.19 -34.44
C ALA A 238 21.44 65.03 -33.86
N GLN A 239 21.12 66.13 -34.52
CA GLN A 239 19.76 66.68 -34.57
C GLN A 239 19.31 66.75 -36.03
#